data_AF-A0A1U7J804-F1
#
_entry.id   AF-A0A1U7J804-F1
#
_cell.length_a   1.000
_cell.length_b   1.000
_cell.length_c   1.000
_cell.angle_alpha   90.00
_cell.angle_beta   90.00
_cell.angle_gamma   90.00
#
_symmetry.space_group_name_H-M   'P 1'
#
loop_
_entity.id
_entity.type
_entity.pdbx_description
1 polymer ?
#
loop_
_entity_poly.entity_id
_entity_poly.type
_entity_poly.pdbx_seq_one_letter_code
_entity_poly.pdbx_strand_id
1 'polypeptide(L)' 'MGKLRTLSGKEVCKILEQQGFAQVRPKDSHVVMQKRTEETTITVPVPDHKQLKT' A
#
# COMPACT_ATOMS: atom_id res chain seq x y z
N MET A 1 -15.97 -14.06 -14.40
CA MET A 1 -14.58 -13.69 -14.03
C MET A 1 -14.61 -12.28 -13.44
N GLY A 2 -14.46 -12.16 -12.12
CA GLY A 2 -14.53 -10.87 -11.45
C GLY A 2 -13.38 -9.98 -11.92
N LYS A 3 -13.70 -8.85 -12.55
CA LYS A 3 -12.71 -7.85 -12.97
C LYS A 3 -11.92 -7.46 -11.72
N LEU A 4 -10.63 -7.80 -11.65
CA LEU A 4 -9.73 -7.24 -10.64
C LEU A 4 -9.85 -5.73 -10.77
N ARG A 5 -10.45 -5.09 -9.76
CA ARG A 5 -10.59 -3.63 -9.76
C ARG A 5 -9.18 -3.06 -9.83
N THR A 6 -8.95 -2.17 -10.78
CA THR A 6 -7.71 -1.40 -10.86
C THR A 6 -7.67 -0.48 -9.64
N LEU A 7 -7.10 -0.97 -8.54
CA LEU A 7 -6.95 -0.20 -7.31
C LEU A 7 -5.85 0.85 -7.55
N SER A 8 -6.17 2.11 -7.25
CA SER A 8 -5.15 3.18 -7.23
C SER A 8 -4.23 2.98 -6.01
N GLY A 9 -2.99 3.48 -6.05
CA GLY A 9 -2.07 3.42 -4.89
C GLY A 9 -2.71 3.92 -3.59
N LYS A 10 -3.54 4.96 -3.68
CA LYS A 10 -4.34 5.50 -2.57
C LYS A 10 -5.38 4.54 -2.00
N GLU A 11 -5.99 3.70 -2.82
CA GLU A 11 -6.96 2.69 -2.35
C GLU A 11 -6.24 1.54 -1.65
N VAL A 12 -5.09 1.11 -2.20
CA VAL A 12 -4.22 0.11 -1.56
C VAL A 12 -3.73 0.63 -0.20
N CYS A 13 -3.35 1.90 -0.14
CA CYS A 13 -2.98 2.59 1.11
C CYS A 13 -4.10 2.48 2.15
N LYS A 14 -5.34 2.88 1.79
CA LYS A 14 -6.49 2.80 2.71
C LYS A 14 -6.77 1.37 3.20
N ILE A 15 -6.67 0.38 2.32
CA ILE A 15 -6.88 -1.03 2.70
C ILE A 15 -5.79 -1.47 3.69
N LEU A 16 -4.53 -1.12 3.42
CA LEU A 16 -3.41 -1.44 4.31
C LEU A 16 -3.57 -0.73 5.67
N GLU A 17 -4.02 0.51 5.70
CA GLU A 17 -4.32 1.21 6.96
C GLU A 17 -5.40 0.48 7.78
N GLN A 18 -6.47 0.00 7.14
CA GLN A 18 -7.49 -0.83 7.81
C GLN A 18 -6.95 -2.16 8.34
N GLN A 19 -5.89 -2.69 7.72
CA GLN A 19 -5.21 -3.91 8.15
C GLN A 19 -4.15 -3.64 9.25
N GLY A 20 -4.01 -2.40 9.71
CA GLY A 20 -3.06 -2.00 10.74
C GLY A 20 -1.65 -1.69 10.23
N PHE A 21 -1.51 -1.39 8.94
CA PHE A 21 -0.27 -0.81 8.41
C PHE A 21 -0.30 0.71 8.62
N ALA A 22 0.82 1.27 9.05
CA ALA A 22 1.02 2.70 9.17
C ALA A 22 1.84 3.21 7.98
N GLN A 23 1.48 4.39 7.48
CA GLN A 23 2.29 5.09 6.48
C GLN A 23 3.56 5.63 7.16
N VAL A 24 4.72 5.08 6.80
CA VAL A 24 6.00 5.50 7.42
C VAL A 24 6.72 6.54 6.59
N ARG A 25 6.57 6.52 5.26
CA ARG A 25 7.19 7.52 4.39
C ARG A 25 6.56 7.60 3.01
N PRO A 26 6.10 8.77 2.57
CA PRO A 26 5.83 9.03 1.16
C PRO A 26 7.15 9.34 0.41
N LYS A 27 7.39 8.66 -0.71
CA LYS A 27 8.30 9.12 -1.78
C LYS A 27 7.43 9.57 -2.96
N ASP A 28 7.99 10.47 -3.78
CA ASP A 28 7.36 11.08 -4.96
C ASP A 28 6.57 10.11 -5.87
N SER A 29 6.99 8.84 -5.91
CA SER A 29 6.41 7.80 -6.76
C SER A 29 5.86 6.58 -6.00
N HIS A 30 6.18 6.41 -4.71
CA HIS A 30 5.77 5.25 -3.91
C HIS A 30 5.59 5.63 -2.45
N VAL A 31 4.54 5.15 -1.81
CA VAL A 31 4.29 5.25 -0.38
C VAL A 31 4.80 3.99 0.30
N VAL A 32 5.61 4.12 1.35
CA VAL A 32 6.02 2.98 2.18
C VAL A 32 5.03 2.82 3.32
N MET A 33 4.39 1.65 3.37
CA MET A 33 3.54 1.20 4.46
C MET A 33 4.29 0.21 5.34
N GLN A 34 4.10 0.29 6.65
CA GLN A 34 4.75 -0.60 7.59
C GLN A 34 3.78 -1.07 8.67
N LYS A 35 3.74 -2.37 8.92
CA LYS A 35 3.03 -2.96 10.04
C LYS A 35 4.03 -3.64 10.96
N ARG A 36 4.09 -3.19 12.21
CA ARG A 36 4.89 -3.83 13.24
C ARG A 36 4.06 -4.93 13.91
N THR A 37 4.56 -6.16 13.88
CA THR A 37 4.04 -7.28 14.66
C THR A 37 5.00 -7.58 15.80
N GLU A 38 4.62 -8.47 16.71
CA GLU A 38 5.45 -8.83 17.88
C GLU A 38 6.77 -9.49 17.47
N GLU A 39 6.79 -10.16 16.31
CA GLU A 39 7.93 -10.93 15.82
C GLU A 39 8.72 -10.21 14.71
N THR A 40 8.07 -9.36 13.91
CA THR A 40 8.70 -8.76 12.73
C THR A 40 8.06 -7.44 12.32
N THR A 41 8.63 -6.79 11.31
CA THR A 41 8.09 -5.59 10.71
C THR A 41 7.85 -5.81 9.23
N ILE A 42 6.58 -5.82 8.84
CA ILE A 42 6.17 -6.02 7.45
C ILE A 42 6.21 -4.66 6.76
N THR A 43 7.08 -4.51 5.75
CA THR A 43 7.23 -3.27 4.97
C THR A 43 6.72 -3.49 3.55
N VAL A 44 5.73 -2.71 3.14
CA VAL A 44 5.07 -2.81 1.83
C VAL A 44 5.23 -1.48 1.07
N PRO A 45 6.02 -1.43 0.00
CA PRO A 45 6.04 -0.28 -0.90
C PRO A 45 4.78 -0.30 -1.78
N VAL A 46 3.95 0.72 -1.63
CA VAL A 46 2.75 0.94 -2.44
C VAL A 46 3.07 1.98 -3.51
N PRO A 47 3.05 1.63 -4.80
CA PRO A 47 3.20 2.62 -5.86
C PRO A 47 2.09 3.66 -5.83
N ASP A 48 2.46 4.94 -5.78
CA ASP A 48 1.52 6.08 -5.85
C ASP A 48 1.28 6.52 -7.30
N HIS A 49 1.36 5.60 -8.25
CA HIS A 49 1.03 5.89 -9.64
C HIS A 49 -0.51 5.96 -9.76
N LYS A 50 -1.02 6.98 -10.48
CA LYS A 50 -2.44 7.08 -10.87
C LYS A 50 -2.93 5.88 -11.70
N GLN A 51 -2.02 5.03 -12.18
CA GLN A 51 -2.28 3.72 -12.77
C GLN A 51 -1.11 2.79 -12.45
N LEU A 52 -1.39 1.65 -11.81
CA LEU A 52 -0.56 0.46 -11.94
C LEU A 52 -0.78 -0.09 -13.34
N LYS A 53 0.09 0.24 -14.29
CA LYS A 53 0.15 -0.50 -15.56
C LYS A 53 0.96 -1.77 -15.33
N THR A 54 0.34 -2.89 -15.72
CA THR A 54 0.91 -4.24 -15.87
C THR A 54 2.19 -4.24 -16.68
#